data_AF-A0A5C9AE65-F1
#
_entry.id   AF-A0A5C9AE65-F1
#
_cell.length_a   1.000
_cell.length_b   1.000
_cell.length_c   1.000
_cell.angle_alpha   90.00
_cell.angle_beta   90.00
_cell.angle_gamma   90.00
#
_symmetry.space_group_name_H-M   'P 1'
#
loop_
_entity.id
_entity.type
_entity.pdbx_description
1 polymer ?
#
loop_
_entity_poly.entity_id
_entity_poly.type
_entity_poly.pdbx_seq_one_letter_code
_entity_poly.pdbx_strand_id
1 'polypeptide(L)'
;ENTADEDAAEAAAQVLSSVESEIGRTTDPVRMYMREMGTVELLTREGEIDIAKRIEDGINQVQCSVAEYPEAITYLLEQYDRVEAEEARLSDLITGFVDPNAEEDLAPTATHVGSELSQEDLDDDEDEDEEDGDDDSADDDNSIDPELAREKFAELRAQYVVTRDTIKAKGRSHATAQEEILKLSEVFKQFRLVPKQFDYLVNSMRVMMDRVRTQERLIMKLCVEQCKMPKKNFITLFTGNETSDTWFNAAIAMNKPWSEKLHDVSEEVHRALQKLQQIEEETGLTIEQVKDINRRMSIGEAKARRAKKEMVEANLRLVISIAKKYTNRGLQFLDLIQEGNIGLMKAVDKFEYRRGYKFSTYATWWIRQAITRSIADQARTIR
;
A
#
# COMPACT_ATOMS: atom_id res chain seq x y z
N GLU A 1 -8.42 -13.61 32.97
CA GLU A 1 -7.90 -13.34 31.61
C GLU A 1 -8.74 -13.92 30.47
N ASN A 2 -9.61 -14.93 30.68
CA ASN A 2 -10.65 -15.35 29.70
C ASN A 2 -11.88 -14.42 29.64
N THR A 3 -12.04 -13.52 30.61
CA THR A 3 -13.29 -12.79 30.82
C THR A 3 -13.59 -11.74 29.74
N ALA A 4 -12.59 -11.10 29.14
CA ALA A 4 -12.85 -10.05 28.15
C ALA A 4 -13.40 -10.60 26.81
N ASP A 5 -12.91 -11.75 26.35
CA ASP A 5 -13.41 -12.44 25.15
C ASP A 5 -14.78 -13.07 25.40
N GLU A 6 -14.97 -13.73 26.56
CA GLU A 6 -16.26 -14.31 26.94
C GLU A 6 -17.34 -13.24 27.14
N ASP A 7 -17.03 -12.13 27.83
CA ASP A 7 -17.96 -11.03 28.04
C ASP A 7 -18.32 -10.33 26.72
N ALA A 8 -17.35 -10.18 25.80
CA ALA A 8 -17.61 -9.61 24.47
C ALA A 8 -18.45 -10.55 23.60
N ALA A 9 -18.18 -11.85 23.63
CA ALA A 9 -18.93 -12.87 22.91
C ALA A 9 -20.35 -13.01 23.46
N GLU A 10 -20.53 -13.02 24.79
CA GLU A 10 -21.84 -13.14 25.44
C GLU A 10 -22.68 -11.86 25.23
N ALA A 11 -22.08 -10.68 25.37
CA ALA A 11 -22.75 -9.42 25.08
C ALA A 11 -23.12 -9.30 23.59
N ALA A 12 -22.31 -9.83 22.68
CA ALA A 12 -22.61 -9.86 21.25
C ALA A 12 -23.72 -10.87 20.93
N ALA A 13 -23.71 -12.05 21.55
CA ALA A 13 -24.75 -13.08 21.38
C ALA A 13 -26.12 -12.58 21.87
N GLN A 14 -26.18 -11.87 23.01
CA GLN A 14 -27.42 -11.24 23.47
C GLN A 14 -27.94 -10.17 22.50
N VAL A 15 -27.05 -9.38 21.92
CA VAL A 15 -27.43 -8.36 20.92
C VAL A 15 -27.98 -9.02 19.66
N LEU A 16 -27.26 -9.99 19.09
CA LEU A 16 -27.68 -10.69 17.88
C LEU A 16 -29.02 -11.41 18.07
N SER A 17 -29.20 -12.09 19.21
CA SER A 17 -30.45 -12.75 19.57
C SER A 17 -31.64 -11.78 19.68
N SER A 18 -31.43 -10.60 20.29
CA SER A 18 -32.47 -9.57 20.36
C SER A 18 -32.83 -9.01 18.98
N VAL A 19 -31.84 -8.92 18.08
CA VAL A 19 -31.98 -8.34 16.74
C VAL A 19 -32.66 -9.31 15.76
N GLU A 20 -32.39 -10.62 15.84
CA GLU A 20 -33.02 -11.67 15.01
C GLU A 20 -34.50 -11.90 15.30
N SER A 21 -35.01 -11.53 16.48
CA SER A 21 -36.41 -11.80 16.84
C SER A 21 -37.46 -10.95 16.09
N GLU A 22 -37.08 -9.90 15.36
CA GLU A 22 -38.00 -9.03 14.60
C GLU A 22 -37.55 -8.82 13.14
N ILE A 23 -37.33 -9.93 12.43
CA ILE A 23 -36.82 -10.05 11.05
C ILE A 23 -37.60 -9.27 9.94
N GLY A 24 -38.66 -8.51 10.26
CA GLY A 24 -39.58 -8.01 9.22
C GLY A 24 -39.92 -6.51 9.16
N ARG A 25 -39.49 -5.63 10.09
CA ARG A 25 -40.18 -4.31 10.23
C ARG A 25 -39.39 -3.04 10.50
N THR A 26 -38.06 -3.05 10.68
CA THR A 26 -37.34 -1.82 11.06
C THR A 26 -36.34 -1.36 10.00
N THR A 27 -36.45 -0.11 9.57
CA THR A 27 -35.47 0.61 8.74
C THR A 27 -34.36 1.29 9.56
N ASP A 28 -34.19 0.88 10.82
CA ASP A 28 -33.19 1.46 11.72
C ASP A 28 -31.77 1.10 11.24
N PRO A 29 -30.93 2.11 10.90
CA PRO A 29 -29.57 1.88 10.44
C PRO A 29 -28.72 1.08 11.43
N VAL A 30 -28.94 1.23 12.75
CA VAL A 30 -28.22 0.47 13.78
C VAL A 30 -28.49 -1.03 13.63
N ARG A 31 -29.75 -1.40 13.40
CA ARG A 31 -30.15 -2.80 13.27
C ARG A 31 -29.68 -3.41 11.96
N MET A 32 -29.66 -2.62 10.88
CA MET A 32 -29.07 -3.06 9.60
C MET A 32 -27.59 -3.38 9.75
N TYR A 33 -26.85 -2.50 10.43
CA TYR A 33 -25.43 -2.68 10.72
C TYR A 33 -25.17 -3.93 11.59
N MET A 34 -25.92 -4.11 12.70
CA MET A 34 -25.82 -5.29 13.57
C MET A 34 -26.10 -6.61 12.84
N ARG A 35 -27.03 -6.61 11.87
CA ARG A 35 -27.30 -7.79 11.05
C ARG A 35 -26.15 -8.10 10.11
N GLU A 36 -25.58 -7.08 9.47
CA GLU A 36 -24.49 -7.24 8.51
C GLU A 36 -23.23 -7.82 9.18
N MET A 37 -22.79 -7.26 10.31
CA MET A 37 -21.66 -7.83 11.07
C MET A 37 -21.98 -9.22 11.66
N GLY A 38 -23.25 -9.49 11.95
CA GLY A 38 -23.70 -10.73 12.55
C GLY A 38 -23.40 -11.95 11.68
N THR A 39 -23.23 -11.74 10.38
CA THR A 39 -22.88 -12.78 9.41
C THR A 39 -21.42 -13.20 9.45
N VAL A 40 -20.53 -12.38 10.01
CA VAL A 40 -19.08 -12.64 10.07
C VAL A 40 -18.77 -13.45 11.33
N GLU A 41 -18.08 -14.57 11.20
CA GLU A 41 -17.70 -15.43 12.34
C GLU A 41 -16.59 -14.79 13.19
N LEU A 42 -16.49 -15.19 14.46
CA LEU A 42 -15.39 -14.75 15.34
C LEU A 42 -14.09 -15.44 14.93
N LEU A 43 -12.98 -14.69 14.90
CA LEU A 43 -11.66 -15.25 14.62
C LEU A 43 -11.13 -16.06 15.80
N THR A 44 -10.46 -17.17 15.49
CA THR A 44 -9.59 -17.87 16.44
C THR A 44 -8.23 -17.19 16.47
N ARG A 45 -7.45 -17.42 17.53
CA ARG A 45 -6.06 -16.94 17.63
C ARG A 45 -5.20 -17.38 16.43
N GLU A 46 -5.42 -18.60 15.93
CA GLU A 46 -4.71 -19.10 14.75
C GLU A 46 -5.14 -18.35 13.47
N GLY A 47 -6.43 -18.01 13.35
CA GLY A 47 -6.96 -17.19 12.27
C GLY A 47 -6.40 -15.76 12.27
N GLU A 48 -6.25 -15.14 13.46
CA GLU A 48 -5.59 -13.83 13.59
C GLU A 48 -4.15 -13.86 13.04
N ILE A 49 -3.38 -14.91 13.38
CA ILE A 49 -2.00 -15.07 12.90
C ILE A 49 -1.96 -15.34 11.40
N ASP A 50 -2.88 -16.15 10.85
CA ASP A 50 -2.95 -16.41 9.41
C ASP A 50 -3.23 -15.13 8.61
N ILE A 51 -4.18 -14.32 9.07
CA ILE A 51 -4.49 -13.02 8.45
C ILE A 51 -3.29 -12.08 8.55
N ALA A 52 -2.63 -11.99 9.71
CA ALA A 52 -1.44 -11.16 9.89
C ALA A 52 -0.29 -11.57 8.94
N LYS A 53 -0.05 -12.88 8.75
CA LYS A 53 0.93 -13.38 7.76
C LYS A 53 0.54 -13.02 6.34
N ARG A 54 -0.74 -13.09 5.99
CA ARG A 54 -1.23 -12.68 4.66
C ARG A 54 -1.06 -11.18 4.41
N ILE A 55 -1.16 -10.35 5.45
CA ILE A 55 -0.84 -8.92 5.40
C ILE A 55 0.66 -8.74 5.15
N GLU A 56 1.52 -9.36 5.95
CA GLU A 56 2.99 -9.33 5.78
C GLU A 56 3.41 -9.73 4.36
N ASP A 57 2.89 -10.84 3.84
CA ASP A 57 3.18 -11.29 2.48
C ASP A 57 2.79 -10.25 1.41
N GLY A 58 1.62 -9.61 1.59
CA GLY A 58 1.13 -8.60 0.65
C GLY A 58 2.01 -7.37 0.65
N ILE A 59 2.42 -6.91 1.84
CA ILE A 59 3.34 -5.78 2.02
C ILE A 59 4.72 -6.09 1.45
N ASN A 60 5.27 -7.27 1.76
CA ASN A 60 6.57 -7.71 1.26
C ASN A 60 6.59 -7.79 -0.28
N GLN A 61 5.50 -8.28 -0.89
CA GLN A 61 5.39 -8.28 -2.35
C GLN A 61 5.42 -6.86 -2.95
N VAL A 62 4.81 -5.88 -2.29
CA VAL A 62 4.87 -4.46 -2.71
C VAL A 62 6.29 -3.92 -2.54
N GLN A 63 6.94 -4.16 -1.39
CA GLN A 63 8.33 -3.76 -1.14
C GLN A 63 9.31 -4.34 -2.18
N CYS A 64 9.17 -5.62 -2.52
CA CYS A 64 9.94 -6.25 -3.60
C CYS A 64 9.73 -5.53 -4.94
N SER A 65 8.48 -5.15 -5.24
CA SER A 65 8.18 -4.43 -6.48
C SER A 65 8.79 -3.03 -6.52
N VAL A 66 8.81 -2.33 -5.38
CA VAL A 66 9.47 -1.02 -5.23
C VAL A 66 10.99 -1.17 -5.40
N ALA A 67 11.58 -2.20 -4.80
CA ALA A 67 13.02 -2.48 -4.86
C ALA A 67 13.53 -2.80 -6.28
N GLU A 68 12.66 -3.34 -7.14
CA GLU A 68 12.97 -3.60 -8.55
C GLU A 68 12.88 -2.34 -9.44
N TYR A 69 12.24 -1.27 -8.95
CA TYR A 69 11.99 -0.04 -9.69
C TYR A 69 13.19 0.91 -9.58
N PRO A 70 13.93 1.20 -10.68
CA PRO A 70 15.17 1.98 -10.61
C PRO A 70 14.98 3.39 -10.03
N GLU A 71 13.87 4.03 -10.38
CA GLU A 71 13.55 5.38 -9.92
C GLU A 71 13.27 5.46 -8.41
N ALA A 72 12.91 4.34 -7.77
CA ALA A 72 12.78 4.30 -6.32
C ALA A 72 14.15 4.39 -5.62
N ILE A 73 15.16 3.75 -6.21
CA ILE A 73 16.53 3.77 -5.69
C ILE A 73 17.17 5.14 -5.89
N THR A 74 17.01 5.73 -7.10
CA THR A 74 17.52 7.09 -7.37
C THR A 74 16.86 8.11 -6.46
N TYR A 75 15.53 8.05 -6.31
CA TYR A 75 14.80 8.91 -5.38
C TYR A 75 15.37 8.83 -3.96
N LEU A 76 15.56 7.60 -3.43
CA LEU A 76 16.09 7.42 -2.08
C LEU A 76 17.51 7.99 -1.93
N LEU A 77 18.37 7.79 -2.92
CA LEU A 77 19.73 8.34 -2.93
C LEU A 77 19.72 9.88 -3.02
N GLU A 78 18.83 10.46 -3.83
CA GLU A 78 18.66 11.91 -3.96
C GLU A 78 18.10 12.55 -2.68
N GLN A 79 17.13 11.89 -2.03
CA GLN A 79 16.66 12.35 -0.71
C GLN A 79 17.76 12.30 0.34
N TYR A 80 18.60 11.26 0.31
CA TYR A 80 19.74 11.20 1.22
C TYR A 80 20.79 12.28 0.92
N ASP A 81 21.03 12.59 -0.35
CA ASP A 81 21.91 13.70 -0.74
C ASP A 81 21.41 15.05 -0.21
N ARG A 82 20.07 15.24 -0.10
CA ARG A 82 19.46 16.41 0.55
C ARG A 82 19.63 16.41 2.07
N VAL A 83 19.61 15.24 2.70
CA VAL A 83 19.89 15.11 4.15
C VAL A 83 21.35 15.49 4.44
N GLU A 84 22.30 14.99 3.64
CA GLU A 84 23.73 15.36 3.76
C GLU A 84 23.98 16.85 3.45
N ALA A 85 23.13 17.48 2.62
CA ALA A 85 23.17 18.91 2.33
C ALA A 85 22.47 19.79 3.38
N GLU A 86 22.01 19.21 4.51
CA GLU A 86 21.27 19.87 5.59
C GLU A 86 19.92 20.48 5.15
N GLU A 87 19.32 19.97 4.05
CA GLU A 87 18.02 20.43 3.54
C GLU A 87 16.82 19.64 4.11
N ALA A 88 17.08 18.48 4.73
CA ALA A 88 16.08 17.58 5.31
C ALA A 88 16.68 16.81 6.51
N ARG A 89 15.84 16.24 7.38
CA ARG A 89 16.29 15.39 8.49
C ARG A 89 16.28 13.92 8.09
N LEU A 90 17.17 13.13 8.72
CA LEU A 90 17.22 11.69 8.49
C LEU A 90 15.91 11.00 8.90
N SER A 91 15.27 11.49 9.97
CA SER A 91 13.97 11.04 10.48
C SER A 91 12.82 11.23 9.49
N ASP A 92 12.94 12.17 8.53
CA ASP A 92 11.92 12.39 7.50
C ASP A 92 12.02 11.34 6.37
N LEU A 93 13.15 10.63 6.29
CA LEU A 93 13.47 9.69 5.21
C LEU A 93 13.33 8.23 5.65
N ILE A 94 13.93 7.88 6.79
CA ILE A 94 13.92 6.53 7.34
C ILE A 94 13.62 6.56 8.83
N THR A 95 13.03 5.48 9.33
CA THR A 95 12.82 5.22 10.77
C THR A 95 13.88 4.29 11.35
N GLY A 96 14.70 3.65 10.51
CA GLY A 96 15.79 2.79 10.94
C GLY A 96 16.28 1.82 9.87
N PHE A 97 16.96 0.77 10.30
CA PHE A 97 17.43 -0.32 9.44
C PHE A 97 16.99 -1.67 9.99
N VAL A 98 16.71 -2.62 9.09
CA VAL A 98 16.49 -4.01 9.45
C VAL A 98 17.84 -4.69 9.55
N ASP A 99 18.19 -5.23 10.71
CA ASP A 99 19.35 -6.10 10.84
C ASP A 99 19.02 -7.46 10.19
N PRO A 100 19.72 -7.87 9.11
CA PRO A 100 19.51 -9.17 8.47
C PRO A 100 19.74 -10.37 9.42
N ASN A 101 20.44 -10.18 10.54
CA ASN A 101 20.70 -11.21 11.55
C ASN A 101 19.71 -11.22 12.72
N ALA A 102 18.81 -10.25 12.84
CA ALA A 102 17.80 -10.23 13.89
C ALA A 102 16.56 -11.01 13.47
N GLU A 103 16.28 -12.14 14.14
CA GLU A 103 15.07 -12.94 13.89
C GLU A 103 13.76 -12.19 14.27
N GLU A 104 13.86 -11.07 15.00
CA GLU A 104 12.74 -10.37 15.63
C GLU A 104 12.30 -9.05 14.94
N ASP A 105 13.11 -8.44 14.07
CA ASP A 105 12.91 -7.04 13.62
C ASP A 105 12.39 -6.85 12.19
N LEU A 106 11.41 -7.66 11.79
CA LEU A 106 10.73 -7.50 10.50
C LEU A 106 9.33 -6.88 10.66
N ALA A 107 9.20 -5.84 11.49
CA ALA A 107 8.00 -5.03 11.45
C ALA A 107 7.88 -4.41 10.03
N PRO A 108 6.78 -4.65 9.29
CA PRO A 108 6.66 -4.15 7.93
C PRO A 108 6.67 -2.62 7.93
N THR A 109 7.61 -2.05 7.19
CA THR A 109 7.82 -0.59 7.07
C THR A 109 6.76 0.14 6.27
N ALA A 110 5.88 -0.61 5.63
CA ALA A 110 4.80 -0.07 4.82
C ALA A 110 3.45 -0.48 5.41
N THR A 111 3.22 -0.13 6.67
CA THR A 111 1.97 -0.37 7.41
C THR A 111 0.75 0.20 6.70
N HIS A 112 0.89 1.24 5.87
CA HIS A 112 -0.23 1.85 5.12
C HIS A 112 -0.63 1.09 3.85
N VAL A 113 0.17 0.12 3.38
CA VAL A 113 -0.13 -0.60 2.13
C VAL A 113 -1.45 -1.34 2.26
N GLY A 114 -2.39 -1.00 1.38
CA GLY A 114 -3.74 -1.56 1.40
C GLY A 114 -4.58 -1.11 2.61
N SER A 115 -4.21 -0.03 3.30
CA SER A 115 -5.10 0.64 4.26
C SER A 115 -6.31 1.22 3.53
N GLU A 116 -7.45 1.23 4.20
CA GLU A 116 -8.67 1.92 3.73
C GLU A 116 -8.88 3.27 4.45
N LEU A 117 -7.93 3.66 5.31
CA LEU A 117 -7.94 4.97 5.98
C LEU A 117 -7.67 6.11 4.99
N SER A 118 -8.25 7.28 5.26
CA SER A 118 -7.91 8.49 4.50
C SER A 118 -6.52 9.00 4.92
N GLN A 119 -5.91 9.86 4.10
CA GLN A 119 -4.64 10.48 4.46
C GLN A 119 -4.76 11.33 5.73
N GLU A 120 -5.90 12.01 5.92
CA GLU A 120 -6.19 12.79 7.13
C GLU A 120 -6.20 11.89 8.37
N ASP A 121 -6.86 10.72 8.29
CA ASP A 121 -6.90 9.76 9.41
C ASP A 121 -5.50 9.20 9.75
N LEU A 122 -4.65 9.01 8.74
CA LEU A 122 -3.28 8.50 8.91
C LEU A 122 -2.34 9.56 9.49
N ASP A 123 -2.49 10.82 9.07
CA ASP A 123 -1.67 11.93 9.54
C ASP A 123 -2.05 12.34 10.98
N ASP A 124 -3.33 12.21 11.36
CA ASP A 124 -3.83 12.48 12.72
C ASP A 124 -3.20 11.59 13.81
N ASP A 125 -2.54 10.49 13.43
CA ASP A 125 -1.79 9.62 14.35
C ASP A 125 -0.33 10.07 14.58
N GLU A 126 0.27 10.87 13.68
CA GLU A 126 1.69 11.26 13.77
C GLU A 126 1.93 12.44 14.73
N ASP A 127 0.92 13.29 14.96
CA ASP A 127 1.06 14.51 15.79
C ASP A 127 0.85 14.28 17.30
N GLU A 128 0.40 13.10 17.74
CA GLU A 128 -0.07 12.87 19.12
C GLU A 128 0.73 11.85 19.93
N ASP A 129 1.75 11.21 19.34
CA ASP A 129 2.76 10.47 20.12
C ASP A 129 3.61 11.42 21.02
N GLU A 130 3.46 12.75 20.89
CA GLU A 130 4.15 13.75 21.71
C GLU A 130 3.41 14.23 22.98
N GLU A 131 2.09 14.00 23.16
CA GLU A 131 1.33 14.70 24.22
C GLU A 131 0.79 13.90 25.42
N ASP A 132 0.88 12.56 25.49
CA ASP A 132 0.43 11.84 26.70
C ASP A 132 1.29 10.60 27.04
N GLY A 133 2.31 10.77 27.89
CA GLY A 133 3.10 9.65 28.41
C GLY A 133 4.22 10.01 29.39
N ASP A 134 3.89 10.51 30.59
CA ASP A 134 4.77 10.43 31.78
C ASP A 134 4.78 8.98 32.33
N ASP A 135 5.18 8.02 31.48
CA ASP A 135 5.45 6.63 31.86
C ASP A 135 6.81 6.23 31.29
N ASP A 136 7.75 5.94 32.18
CA ASP A 136 9.11 5.46 31.95
C ASP A 136 9.10 4.10 31.21
N SER A 137 8.77 4.08 29.91
CA SER A 137 9.13 2.98 29.00
C SER A 137 10.23 3.43 28.06
N ALA A 138 11.40 2.82 28.22
CA ALA A 138 12.64 3.08 27.52
C ALA A 138 12.58 2.75 26.02
N ASP A 139 11.86 3.53 25.22
CA ASP A 139 11.81 3.42 23.75
C ASP A 139 12.05 4.77 23.03
N ASP A 140 12.61 5.78 23.71
CA ASP A 140 13.14 7.00 23.06
C ASP A 140 14.57 6.80 22.47
N ASP A 141 14.94 5.55 22.16
CA ASP A 141 16.22 5.19 21.53
C ASP A 141 16.11 5.10 19.99
N ASN A 142 15.11 5.76 19.41
CA ASN A 142 14.92 5.88 17.95
C ASN A 142 15.84 6.95 17.33
N SER A 143 16.94 7.33 18.00
CA SER A 143 17.99 8.10 17.35
C SER A 143 18.75 7.17 16.40
N ILE A 144 18.35 7.16 15.13
CA ILE A 144 19.08 6.47 14.07
C ILE A 144 20.52 6.96 14.12
N ASP A 145 21.46 6.05 14.36
CA ASP A 145 22.88 6.39 14.38
C ASP A 145 23.28 6.96 13.01
N PRO A 146 23.64 8.26 12.93
CA PRO A 146 23.95 8.90 11.67
C PRO A 146 25.20 8.32 11.01
N GLU A 147 26.14 7.74 11.77
CA GLU A 147 27.32 7.09 11.22
C GLU A 147 26.95 5.78 10.52
N LEU A 148 26.11 4.96 11.18
CA LEU A 148 25.58 3.73 10.60
C LEU A 148 24.73 4.01 9.36
N ALA A 149 23.88 5.04 9.42
CA ALA A 149 23.08 5.45 8.28
C ALA A 149 23.96 5.80 7.09
N ARG A 150 25.00 6.61 7.30
CA ARG A 150 25.96 6.98 6.25
C ARG A 150 26.67 5.77 5.65
N GLU A 151 27.06 4.79 6.47
CA GLU A 151 27.64 3.53 5.96
C GLU A 151 26.64 2.76 5.09
N LYS A 152 25.40 2.61 5.53
CA LYS A 152 24.35 1.90 4.80
C LYS A 152 23.98 2.58 3.48
N PHE A 153 23.85 3.89 3.47
CA PHE A 153 23.62 4.64 2.23
C PHE A 153 24.82 4.60 1.29
N ALA A 154 26.05 4.53 1.81
CA ALA A 154 27.24 4.29 0.99
C ALA A 154 27.27 2.88 0.38
N GLU A 155 26.86 1.86 1.14
CA GLU A 155 26.66 0.49 0.65
C GLU A 155 25.64 0.44 -0.49
N LEU A 156 24.46 1.05 -0.28
CA LEU A 156 23.42 1.16 -1.30
C LEU A 156 23.92 1.89 -2.56
N ARG A 157 24.63 3.01 -2.39
CA ARG A 157 25.18 3.77 -3.51
C ARG A 157 26.23 2.98 -4.29
N ALA A 158 27.11 2.26 -3.60
CA ALA A 158 28.12 1.40 -4.21
C ALA A 158 27.48 0.27 -5.04
N GLN A 159 26.46 -0.39 -4.48
CA GLN A 159 25.73 -1.43 -5.19
C GLN A 159 24.96 -0.84 -6.39
N TYR A 160 24.33 0.34 -6.23
CA TYR A 160 23.62 1.02 -7.31
C TYR A 160 24.51 1.35 -8.51
N VAL A 161 25.72 1.88 -8.30
CA VAL A 161 26.62 2.22 -9.41
C VAL A 161 27.08 0.97 -10.17
N VAL A 162 27.38 -0.13 -9.46
CA VAL A 162 27.75 -1.42 -10.07
C VAL A 162 26.59 -1.99 -10.88
N THR A 163 25.38 -2.02 -10.32
CA THR A 163 24.18 -2.49 -11.02
C THR A 163 23.88 -1.63 -12.24
N ARG A 164 23.98 -0.30 -12.14
CA ARG A 164 23.74 0.61 -13.26
C ARG A 164 24.72 0.39 -14.40
N ASP A 165 26.01 0.27 -14.11
CA ASP A 165 27.04 0.16 -15.13
C ASP A 165 27.04 -1.23 -15.81
N THR A 166 26.68 -2.29 -15.06
CA THR A 166 26.45 -3.62 -15.63
C THR A 166 25.22 -3.67 -16.54
N ILE A 167 24.12 -3.00 -16.17
CA ILE A 167 22.94 -2.85 -17.03
C ILE A 167 23.30 -2.11 -18.32
N LYS A 168 24.06 -1.01 -18.24
CA LYS A 168 24.53 -0.27 -19.42
C LYS A 168 25.43 -1.11 -20.32
N ALA A 169 26.27 -1.96 -19.75
CA ALA A 169 27.22 -2.77 -20.51
C ALA A 169 26.61 -4.02 -21.16
N LYS A 170 25.70 -4.72 -20.47
CA LYS A 170 25.19 -6.05 -20.90
C LYS A 170 23.69 -6.08 -21.19
N GLY A 171 22.96 -5.02 -20.86
CA GLY A 171 21.51 -4.99 -20.90
C GLY A 171 20.87 -5.54 -19.62
N ARG A 172 19.69 -5.03 -19.28
CA ARG A 172 18.96 -5.35 -18.04
C ARG A 172 18.54 -6.82 -17.93
N SER A 173 18.21 -7.44 -19.05
CA SER A 173 17.75 -8.83 -19.10
C SER A 173 18.87 -9.87 -19.04
N HIS A 174 20.14 -9.46 -19.04
CA HIS A 174 21.28 -10.38 -18.96
C HIS A 174 21.39 -11.00 -17.55
N ALA A 175 21.73 -12.29 -17.48
CA ALA A 175 21.78 -13.04 -16.20
C ALA A 175 22.63 -12.34 -15.12
N THR A 176 23.82 -11.85 -15.46
CA THR A 176 24.66 -11.08 -14.52
C THR A 176 24.00 -9.80 -14.03
N ALA A 177 23.29 -9.08 -14.90
CA ALA A 177 22.61 -7.85 -14.47
C ALA A 177 21.45 -8.18 -13.53
N GLN A 178 20.72 -9.27 -13.78
CA GLN A 178 19.66 -9.74 -12.89
C GLN A 178 20.18 -10.12 -11.51
N GLU A 179 21.33 -10.79 -11.41
CA GLU A 179 21.96 -11.08 -10.12
C GLU A 179 22.32 -9.80 -9.35
N GLU A 180 22.86 -8.78 -10.02
CA GLU A 180 23.18 -7.49 -9.39
C GLU A 180 21.93 -6.67 -9.03
N ILE A 181 20.85 -6.78 -9.82
CA ILE A 181 19.54 -6.18 -9.50
C ILE A 181 18.95 -6.84 -8.25
N LEU A 182 19.05 -8.16 -8.14
CA LEU A 182 18.58 -8.88 -6.94
C LEU A 182 19.37 -8.44 -5.70
N LYS A 183 20.70 -8.37 -5.77
CA LYS A 183 21.52 -7.84 -4.66
C LYS A 183 21.14 -6.42 -4.28
N LEU A 184 20.96 -5.54 -5.28
CA LEU A 184 20.52 -4.17 -5.04
C LEU A 184 19.15 -4.13 -4.33
N SER A 185 18.22 -5.00 -4.75
CA SER A 185 16.90 -5.10 -4.13
C SER A 185 16.97 -5.58 -2.67
N GLU A 186 17.87 -6.51 -2.35
CA GLU A 186 18.07 -6.99 -0.98
C GLU A 186 18.71 -5.93 -0.08
N VAL A 187 19.65 -5.14 -0.59
CA VAL A 187 20.20 -3.99 0.15
C VAL A 187 19.11 -2.95 0.39
N PHE A 188 18.29 -2.63 -0.62
CA PHE A 188 17.18 -1.67 -0.47
C PHE A 188 16.14 -2.12 0.56
N LYS A 189 15.85 -3.42 0.66
CA LYS A 189 14.91 -3.97 1.66
C LYS A 189 15.37 -3.80 3.11
N GLN A 190 16.67 -3.57 3.36
CA GLN A 190 17.17 -3.31 4.71
C GLN A 190 16.75 -1.93 5.23
N PHE A 191 16.31 -1.02 4.36
CA PHE A 191 15.93 0.33 4.76
C PHE A 191 14.50 0.33 5.31
N ARG A 192 14.31 0.89 6.50
CA ARG A 192 12.99 1.15 7.05
C ARG A 192 12.55 2.55 6.65
N LEU A 193 11.89 2.66 5.50
CA LEU A 193 11.39 3.95 5.01
C LEU A 193 10.25 4.46 5.90
N VAL A 194 10.17 5.79 6.04
CA VAL A 194 9.00 6.46 6.62
C VAL A 194 7.78 6.16 5.72
N PRO A 195 6.58 5.89 6.27
CA PRO A 195 5.40 5.55 5.48
C PRO A 195 5.09 6.55 4.36
N LYS A 196 5.19 7.86 4.65
CA LYS A 196 5.02 8.94 3.67
C LYS A 196 5.94 8.82 2.45
N GLN A 197 7.20 8.41 2.67
CA GLN A 197 8.17 8.19 1.60
C GLN A 197 7.83 6.93 0.78
N PHE A 198 7.40 5.87 1.45
CA PHE A 198 6.98 4.64 0.78
C PHE A 198 5.73 4.85 -0.08
N ASP A 199 4.73 5.55 0.45
CA ASP A 199 3.49 5.88 -0.25
C ASP A 199 3.76 6.79 -1.46
N TYR A 200 4.70 7.73 -1.35
CA TYR A 200 5.16 8.53 -2.49
C TYR A 200 5.72 7.65 -3.62
N LEU A 201 6.58 6.68 -3.29
CA LEU A 201 7.17 5.76 -4.27
C LEU A 201 6.10 4.92 -4.98
N VAL A 202 5.18 4.33 -4.21
CA VAL A 202 4.07 3.54 -4.75
C VAL A 202 3.19 4.39 -5.67
N ASN A 203 2.86 5.63 -5.26
CA ASN A 203 2.06 6.54 -6.07
C ASN A 203 2.79 6.98 -7.35
N SER A 204 4.09 7.25 -7.28
CA SER A 204 4.92 7.52 -8.46
C SER A 204 4.86 6.39 -9.48
N MET A 205 4.96 5.13 -9.02
CA MET A 205 4.83 3.95 -9.88
C MET A 205 3.43 3.81 -10.50
N ARG A 206 2.35 4.18 -9.79
CA ARG A 206 0.99 4.19 -10.35
C ARG A 206 0.82 5.26 -11.41
N VAL A 207 1.28 6.48 -11.13
CA VAL A 207 1.22 7.61 -12.07
C VAL A 207 2.01 7.27 -13.34
N MET A 208 3.18 6.64 -13.20
CA MET A 208 3.96 6.16 -14.35
C MET A 208 3.16 5.16 -15.20
N MET A 209 2.50 4.19 -14.56
CA MET A 209 1.65 3.24 -15.28
C MET A 209 0.41 3.88 -15.92
N ASP A 210 -0.17 4.91 -15.32
CA ASP A 210 -1.27 5.66 -15.93
C ASP A 210 -0.81 6.44 -17.16
N ARG A 211 0.42 6.95 -17.18
CA ARG A 211 1.03 7.53 -18.40
C ARG A 211 1.14 6.47 -19.50
N VAL A 212 1.61 5.27 -19.18
CA VAL A 212 1.68 4.12 -20.12
C VAL A 212 0.29 3.78 -20.66
N ARG A 213 -0.69 3.52 -19.78
CA ARG A 213 -2.06 3.16 -20.17
C ARG A 213 -2.73 4.25 -20.99
N THR A 214 -2.42 5.52 -20.72
CA THR A 214 -2.95 6.65 -21.50
C THR A 214 -2.47 6.58 -22.94
N GLN A 215 -1.18 6.30 -23.19
CA GLN A 215 -0.66 6.14 -24.54
C GLN A 215 -1.21 4.86 -25.21
N GLU A 216 -1.26 3.73 -24.51
CA GLU A 216 -1.82 2.48 -25.05
C GLU A 216 -3.29 2.64 -25.47
N ARG A 217 -4.11 3.29 -24.62
CA ARG A 217 -5.52 3.55 -24.93
C ARG A 217 -5.67 4.52 -26.08
N LEU A 218 -4.81 5.55 -26.17
CA LEU A 218 -4.80 6.48 -27.30
C LEU A 218 -4.49 5.73 -28.60
N ILE A 219 -3.38 4.99 -28.65
CA ILE A 219 -2.98 4.20 -29.84
C ILE A 219 -4.09 3.21 -30.22
N MET A 220 -4.65 2.50 -29.24
CA MET A 220 -5.75 1.56 -29.49
C MET A 220 -6.97 2.26 -30.06
N LYS A 221 -7.35 3.43 -29.52
CA LYS A 221 -8.50 4.21 -30.01
C LYS A 221 -8.29 4.68 -31.45
N LEU A 222 -7.12 5.20 -31.77
CA LEU A 222 -6.74 5.64 -33.11
C LEU A 222 -6.81 4.48 -34.13
N CYS A 223 -6.22 3.33 -33.80
CA CYS A 223 -6.23 2.18 -34.71
C CYS A 223 -7.61 1.50 -34.81
N VAL A 224 -8.28 1.23 -33.69
CA VAL A 224 -9.49 0.39 -33.63
C VAL A 224 -10.75 1.20 -33.91
N GLU A 225 -10.91 2.36 -33.29
CA GLU A 225 -12.15 3.15 -33.38
C GLU A 225 -12.16 4.02 -34.65
N GLN A 226 -11.05 4.69 -34.96
CA GLN A 226 -10.95 5.62 -36.09
C GLN A 226 -10.58 4.90 -37.41
N CYS A 227 -9.51 4.11 -37.43
CA CYS A 227 -9.08 3.39 -38.65
C CYS A 227 -9.84 2.07 -38.88
N LYS A 228 -10.71 1.64 -37.96
CA LYS A 228 -11.50 0.40 -38.03
C LYS A 228 -10.66 -0.88 -38.12
N MET A 229 -9.47 -0.89 -37.54
CA MET A 229 -8.68 -2.11 -37.37
C MET A 229 -9.36 -3.04 -36.34
N PRO A 230 -9.53 -4.34 -36.62
CA PRO A 230 -10.02 -5.28 -35.62
C PRO A 230 -9.09 -5.37 -34.40
N LYS A 231 -9.66 -5.28 -33.18
CA LYS A 231 -8.89 -5.30 -31.92
C LYS A 231 -7.98 -6.52 -31.79
N LYS A 232 -8.39 -7.69 -32.29
CA LYS A 232 -7.57 -8.90 -32.28
C LYS A 232 -6.25 -8.72 -33.04
N ASN A 233 -6.31 -8.15 -34.23
CA ASN A 233 -5.13 -7.88 -35.06
C ASN A 233 -4.22 -6.84 -34.42
N PHE A 234 -4.81 -5.79 -33.81
CA PHE A 234 -4.06 -4.78 -33.06
C PHE A 234 -3.21 -5.44 -31.96
N ILE A 235 -3.84 -6.21 -31.06
CA ILE A 235 -3.14 -6.84 -29.94
C ILE A 235 -2.03 -7.80 -30.42
N THR A 236 -2.26 -8.56 -31.49
CA THR A 236 -1.24 -9.48 -32.05
C THR A 236 0.02 -8.76 -32.53
N LEU A 237 -0.10 -7.55 -33.07
CA LEU A 237 1.04 -6.78 -33.57
C LEU A 237 1.66 -5.91 -32.48
N PHE A 238 0.84 -5.38 -31.58
CA PHE A 238 1.25 -4.42 -30.56
C PHE A 238 2.01 -5.08 -29.39
N THR A 239 1.52 -6.21 -28.88
CA THR A 239 2.13 -6.88 -27.73
C THR A 239 3.55 -7.36 -28.05
N GLY A 240 4.53 -6.94 -27.24
CA GLY A 240 5.95 -7.28 -27.39
C GLY A 240 6.75 -6.34 -28.29
N ASN A 241 6.11 -5.40 -29.00
CA ASN A 241 6.77 -4.35 -29.79
C ASN A 241 6.23 -2.96 -29.44
N GLU A 242 5.72 -2.78 -28.22
CA GLU A 242 4.88 -1.64 -27.80
C GLU A 242 5.53 -0.26 -28.04
N THR A 243 6.86 -0.19 -28.13
CA THR A 243 7.64 1.04 -28.37
C THR A 243 8.23 1.16 -29.76
N SER A 244 8.25 0.10 -30.57
CA SER A 244 8.92 0.10 -31.87
C SER A 244 7.96 0.45 -33.01
N ASP A 245 8.39 1.24 -33.99
CA ASP A 245 7.60 1.49 -35.21
C ASP A 245 7.46 0.23 -36.10
N THR A 246 8.17 -0.86 -35.79
CA THR A 246 8.15 -2.10 -36.57
C THR A 246 6.75 -2.68 -36.71
N TRP A 247 5.96 -2.73 -35.64
CA TRP A 247 4.60 -3.26 -35.70
C TRP A 247 3.67 -2.35 -36.51
N PHE A 248 3.84 -1.04 -36.39
CA PHE A 248 3.00 -0.06 -37.07
C PHE A 248 3.29 -0.04 -38.58
N ASN A 249 4.56 0.00 -38.97
CA ASN A 249 4.99 -0.08 -40.36
C ASN A 249 4.63 -1.43 -40.99
N ALA A 250 4.76 -2.53 -40.24
CA ALA A 250 4.29 -3.85 -40.70
C ALA A 250 2.75 -3.85 -40.90
N ALA A 251 1.98 -3.24 -39.99
CA ALA A 251 0.52 -3.16 -40.10
C ALA A 251 0.07 -2.41 -41.36
N ILE A 252 0.79 -1.35 -41.74
CA ILE A 252 0.57 -0.61 -42.99
C ILE A 252 0.90 -1.50 -44.20
N ALA A 253 2.06 -2.18 -44.17
CA ALA A 253 2.52 -3.03 -45.27
C ALA A 253 1.67 -4.30 -45.53
N MET A 254 0.77 -4.66 -44.61
CA MET A 254 -0.10 -5.84 -44.75
C MET A 254 -1.21 -5.71 -45.81
N ASN A 255 -1.38 -4.53 -46.42
CA ASN A 255 -2.38 -4.23 -47.47
C ASN A 255 -3.79 -4.74 -47.12
N LYS A 256 -4.20 -4.58 -45.85
CA LYS A 256 -5.55 -4.92 -45.40
C LYS A 256 -6.49 -3.73 -45.63
N PRO A 257 -7.82 -3.94 -45.64
CA PRO A 257 -8.78 -2.85 -45.81
C PRO A 257 -8.66 -1.70 -44.80
N TRP A 258 -8.08 -1.98 -43.63
CA TRP A 258 -7.80 -1.00 -42.59
C TRP A 258 -6.37 -0.42 -42.65
N SER A 259 -5.45 -1.01 -43.42
CA SER A 259 -4.05 -0.58 -43.51
C SER A 259 -3.89 0.80 -44.15
N GLU A 260 -4.62 1.07 -45.24
CA GLU A 260 -4.62 2.38 -45.92
C GLU A 260 -5.03 3.52 -44.97
N LYS A 261 -6.00 3.26 -44.09
CA LYS A 261 -6.52 4.24 -43.14
C LYS A 261 -5.54 4.57 -42.01
N LEU A 262 -4.51 3.75 -41.79
CA LEU A 262 -3.49 4.02 -40.77
C LEU A 262 -2.58 5.18 -41.17
N HIS A 263 -2.48 5.50 -42.46
CA HIS A 263 -1.70 6.65 -42.93
C HIS A 263 -2.23 7.97 -42.36
N ASP A 264 -3.55 8.12 -42.25
CA ASP A 264 -4.20 9.34 -41.74
C ASP A 264 -3.85 9.63 -40.27
N VAL A 265 -3.54 8.59 -39.50
CA VAL A 265 -3.29 8.67 -38.05
C VAL A 265 -1.82 8.42 -37.69
N SER A 266 -0.96 8.26 -38.71
CA SER A 266 0.44 7.90 -38.54
C SER A 266 1.18 8.86 -37.63
N GLU A 267 1.04 10.17 -37.84
CA GLU A 267 1.71 11.20 -37.04
C GLU A 267 1.32 11.14 -35.55
N GLU A 268 0.04 10.92 -35.26
CA GLU A 268 -0.46 10.84 -33.89
C GLU A 268 0.02 9.57 -33.18
N VAL A 269 0.06 8.43 -33.90
CA VAL A 269 0.59 7.17 -33.36
C VAL A 269 2.09 7.28 -33.10
N HIS A 270 2.89 7.81 -34.04
CA HIS A 270 4.33 8.01 -33.82
C HIS A 270 4.60 8.94 -32.63
N ARG A 271 3.82 10.01 -32.46
CA ARG A 271 3.93 10.89 -31.28
C ARG A 271 3.62 10.16 -29.97
N ALA A 272 2.64 9.25 -29.97
CA ALA A 272 2.32 8.43 -28.80
C ALA A 272 3.42 7.40 -28.50
N LEU A 273 3.99 6.78 -29.54
CA LEU A 273 5.13 5.86 -29.43
C LEU A 273 6.38 6.57 -28.87
N GLN A 274 6.67 7.79 -29.32
CA GLN A 274 7.75 8.61 -28.75
C GLN A 274 7.58 8.86 -27.26
N LYS A 275 6.35 9.11 -26.78
CA LYS A 275 6.07 9.23 -25.34
C LYS A 275 6.27 7.92 -24.58
N LEU A 276 5.98 6.78 -25.20
CA LEU A 276 6.25 5.47 -24.60
C LEU A 276 7.77 5.21 -24.52
N GLN A 277 8.52 5.52 -25.57
CA GLN A 277 9.99 5.43 -25.56
C GLN A 277 10.60 6.35 -24.49
N GLN A 278 10.07 7.57 -24.33
CA GLN A 278 10.49 8.48 -23.27
C GLN A 278 10.29 7.88 -21.87
N ILE A 279 9.20 7.14 -21.64
CA ILE A 279 8.97 6.44 -20.37
C ILE A 279 10.03 5.33 -20.16
N GLU A 280 10.43 4.62 -21.21
CA GLU A 280 11.50 3.61 -21.11
C GLU A 280 12.85 4.26 -20.78
N GLU A 281 13.12 5.46 -21.31
CA GLU A 281 14.33 6.23 -21.02
C GLU A 281 14.36 6.78 -19.59
N GLU A 282 13.26 7.35 -19.13
CA GLU A 282 13.12 7.86 -17.75
C GLU A 282 13.31 6.73 -16.74
N THR A 283 12.54 5.64 -16.88
CA THR A 283 12.55 4.55 -15.90
C THR A 283 13.72 3.58 -16.04
N GLY A 284 14.37 3.54 -17.20
CA GLY A 284 15.36 2.51 -17.55
C GLY A 284 14.76 1.10 -17.64
N LEU A 285 13.45 0.98 -17.89
CA LEU A 285 12.68 -0.26 -17.98
C LEU A 285 11.95 -0.33 -19.32
N THR A 286 11.76 -1.54 -19.85
CA THR A 286 10.84 -1.72 -20.98
C THR A 286 9.38 -1.57 -20.52
N ILE A 287 8.47 -1.19 -21.41
CA ILE A 287 7.04 -1.06 -21.05
C ILE A 287 6.48 -2.38 -20.48
N GLU A 288 6.93 -3.52 -21.00
CA GLU A 288 6.58 -4.85 -20.47
C GLU A 288 7.01 -5.01 -19.00
N GLN A 289 8.25 -4.62 -18.68
CA GLN A 289 8.76 -4.68 -17.30
C GLN A 289 8.00 -3.73 -16.37
N VAL A 290 7.72 -2.49 -16.83
CA VAL A 290 6.93 -1.52 -16.04
C VAL A 290 5.56 -2.10 -15.69
N LYS A 291 4.89 -2.73 -16.67
CA LYS A 291 3.58 -3.38 -16.48
C LYS A 291 3.67 -4.56 -15.53
N ASP A 292 4.69 -5.41 -15.65
CA ASP A 292 4.86 -6.59 -14.80
C ASP A 292 5.15 -6.23 -13.34
N ILE A 293 6.04 -5.26 -13.11
CA ILE A 293 6.37 -4.77 -11.76
C ILE A 293 5.12 -4.18 -11.11
N ASN A 294 4.41 -3.28 -11.80
CA ASN A 294 3.20 -2.68 -11.25
C ASN A 294 2.07 -3.70 -11.05
N ARG A 295 1.97 -4.71 -11.91
CA ARG A 295 1.02 -5.82 -11.72
C ARG A 295 1.33 -6.61 -10.44
N ARG A 296 2.60 -6.95 -10.18
CA ARG A 296 3.02 -7.62 -8.94
C ARG A 296 2.70 -6.75 -7.71
N MET A 297 3.01 -5.46 -7.79
CA MET A 297 2.69 -4.48 -6.75
C MET A 297 1.18 -4.44 -6.45
N SER A 298 0.35 -4.31 -7.49
CA SER A 298 -1.12 -4.27 -7.36
C SER A 298 -1.70 -5.56 -6.76
N ILE A 299 -1.11 -6.71 -7.07
CA ILE A 299 -1.51 -8.00 -6.48
C ILE A 299 -1.17 -8.05 -4.98
N GLY A 300 0.06 -7.62 -4.61
CA GLY A 300 0.49 -7.58 -3.22
C GLY A 300 -0.40 -6.66 -2.37
N GLU A 301 -0.67 -5.46 -2.89
CA GLU A 301 -1.56 -4.50 -2.24
C GLU A 301 -3.00 -5.03 -2.11
N ALA A 302 -3.53 -5.69 -3.15
CA ALA A 302 -4.83 -6.33 -3.07
C ALA A 302 -4.88 -7.51 -2.09
N LYS A 303 -3.76 -8.22 -1.89
CA LYS A 303 -3.63 -9.27 -0.88
C LYS A 303 -3.65 -8.66 0.53
N ALA A 304 -2.84 -7.62 0.76
CA ALA A 304 -2.79 -6.90 2.05
C ALA A 304 -4.15 -6.30 2.40
N ARG A 305 -4.77 -5.52 1.50
CA ARG A 305 -6.07 -4.88 1.73
C ARG A 305 -7.17 -5.89 2.08
N ARG A 306 -7.23 -7.01 1.35
CA ARG A 306 -8.22 -8.05 1.62
C ARG A 306 -8.04 -8.64 3.01
N ALA A 307 -6.80 -8.92 3.40
CA ALA A 307 -6.50 -9.48 4.72
C ALA A 307 -6.79 -8.47 5.84
N LYS A 308 -6.43 -7.19 5.67
CA LYS A 308 -6.79 -6.12 6.61
C LYS A 308 -8.30 -5.99 6.79
N LYS A 309 -9.05 -5.94 5.68
CA LYS A 309 -10.51 -5.87 5.70
C LYS A 309 -11.13 -7.05 6.45
N GLU A 310 -10.66 -8.26 6.17
CA GLU A 310 -11.08 -9.47 6.89
C GLU A 310 -10.79 -9.39 8.39
N MET A 311 -9.64 -8.83 8.79
CA MET A 311 -9.29 -8.60 10.20
C MET A 311 -10.23 -7.59 10.87
N VAL A 312 -10.56 -6.49 10.19
CA VAL A 312 -11.48 -5.46 10.69
C VAL A 312 -12.89 -6.04 10.84
N GLU A 313 -13.41 -6.70 9.80
CA GLU A 313 -14.77 -7.27 9.78
C GLU A 313 -14.99 -8.28 10.92
N ALA A 314 -14.00 -9.13 11.19
CA ALA A 314 -14.06 -10.09 12.28
C ALA A 314 -14.12 -9.44 13.68
N ASN A 315 -13.59 -8.22 13.82
CA ASN A 315 -13.43 -7.53 15.10
C ASN A 315 -14.45 -6.40 15.35
N LEU A 316 -15.43 -6.18 14.46
CA LEU A 316 -16.46 -5.14 14.62
C LEU A 316 -17.26 -5.26 15.94
N ARG A 317 -17.42 -6.48 16.46
CA ARG A 317 -18.12 -6.72 17.75
C ARG A 317 -17.38 -6.11 18.95
N LEU A 318 -16.05 -6.08 18.90
CA LEU A 318 -15.22 -5.45 19.93
C LEU A 318 -15.47 -3.94 19.98
N VAL A 319 -15.56 -3.30 18.81
CA VAL A 319 -15.85 -1.85 18.71
C VAL A 319 -17.17 -1.51 19.39
N ILE A 320 -18.21 -2.30 19.14
CA ILE A 320 -19.53 -2.10 19.74
C ILE A 320 -19.50 -2.27 21.26
N SER A 321 -18.82 -3.29 21.76
CA SER A 321 -18.75 -3.56 23.21
C SER A 321 -18.05 -2.41 23.95
N ILE A 322 -17.05 -1.78 23.31
CA ILE A 322 -16.36 -0.60 23.83
C ILE A 322 -17.25 0.65 23.69
N ALA A 323 -17.78 0.95 22.50
CA ALA A 323 -18.58 2.13 22.21
C ALA A 323 -19.84 2.26 23.08
N LYS A 324 -20.45 1.13 23.48
CA LYS A 324 -21.61 1.12 24.39
C LYS A 324 -21.37 1.90 25.69
N LYS A 325 -20.13 1.89 26.20
CA LYS A 325 -19.74 2.60 27.44
C LYS A 325 -19.74 4.13 27.27
N TYR A 326 -19.85 4.64 26.04
CA TYR A 326 -19.76 6.06 25.68
C TYR A 326 -21.09 6.65 25.16
N THR A 327 -22.17 5.86 25.09
CA THR A 327 -23.49 6.18 24.48
C THR A 327 -24.24 7.42 24.99
N ASN A 328 -23.78 8.06 26.05
CA ASN A 328 -24.41 9.25 26.64
C ASN A 328 -23.43 10.42 26.84
N ARG A 329 -22.38 10.50 26.01
CA ARG A 329 -21.33 11.54 26.11
C ARG A 329 -21.43 12.65 25.07
N GLY A 330 -22.59 12.79 24.41
CA GLY A 330 -22.89 13.89 23.49
C GLY A 330 -22.78 13.57 22.00
N LEU A 331 -22.33 12.35 21.64
CA LEU A 331 -22.29 11.86 20.26
C LEU A 331 -23.27 10.69 20.07
N GLN A 332 -23.82 10.52 18.85
CA GLN A 332 -24.75 9.41 18.57
C GLN A 332 -24.02 8.07 18.62
N PHE A 333 -24.73 6.99 18.97
CA PHE A 333 -24.11 5.66 19.06
C PHE A 333 -23.50 5.17 17.74
N LEU A 334 -24.10 5.50 16.60
CA LEU A 334 -23.53 5.16 15.28
C LEU A 334 -22.21 5.87 15.03
N ASP A 335 -22.12 7.15 15.38
CA ASP A 335 -20.91 7.94 15.22
C ASP A 335 -19.79 7.39 16.11
N LEU A 336 -20.09 7.05 17.38
CA LEU A 336 -19.13 6.38 18.28
C LEU A 336 -18.62 5.05 17.72
N ILE A 337 -19.48 4.30 17.02
CA ILE A 337 -19.07 3.05 16.36
C ILE A 337 -18.19 3.35 15.15
N GLN A 338 -18.51 4.36 14.33
CA GLN A 338 -17.69 4.71 13.17
C GLN A 338 -16.28 5.16 13.60
N GLU A 339 -16.20 6.02 14.60
CA GLU A 339 -14.92 6.48 15.17
C GLU A 339 -14.13 5.33 15.78
N GLY A 340 -14.82 4.43 16.48
CA GLY A 340 -14.21 3.20 16.98
C GLY A 340 -13.75 2.25 15.87
N ASN A 341 -14.45 2.20 14.72
CA ASN A 341 -14.03 1.42 13.56
C ASN A 341 -12.78 2.02 12.92
N ILE A 342 -12.65 3.35 12.86
CA ILE A 342 -11.42 4.04 12.42
C ILE A 342 -10.26 3.66 13.35
N GLY A 343 -10.46 3.72 14.67
CA GLY A 343 -9.47 3.25 15.65
C GLY A 343 -9.11 1.76 15.48
N LEU A 344 -10.08 0.90 15.17
CA LEU A 344 -9.81 -0.50 14.85
C LEU A 344 -8.97 -0.65 13.58
N MET A 345 -9.24 0.11 12.53
CA MET A 345 -8.45 0.10 11.29
C MET A 345 -7.01 0.52 11.54
N LYS A 346 -6.79 1.57 12.35
CA LYS A 346 -5.45 2.00 12.81
C LYS A 346 -4.74 0.88 13.59
N ALA A 347 -5.47 0.20 14.47
CA ALA A 347 -4.93 -0.97 15.18
C ALA A 347 -4.51 -2.09 14.22
N VAL A 348 -5.32 -2.39 13.20
CA VAL A 348 -4.99 -3.41 12.18
C VAL A 348 -3.73 -3.03 11.40
N ASP A 349 -3.57 -1.75 11.04
CA ASP A 349 -2.42 -1.27 10.27
C ASP A 349 -1.10 -1.35 11.06
N LYS A 350 -1.14 -1.12 12.38
CA LYS A 350 0.04 -1.11 13.27
C LYS A 350 0.23 -2.40 14.08
N PHE A 351 -0.59 -3.44 13.87
CA PHE A 351 -0.52 -4.66 14.69
C PHE A 351 0.67 -5.55 14.34
N GLU A 352 1.43 -5.93 15.36
CA GLU A 352 2.55 -6.85 15.25
C GLU A 352 2.29 -8.15 16.04
N TYR A 353 1.92 -9.22 15.34
CA TYR A 353 1.63 -10.51 16.00
C TYR A 353 2.85 -11.18 16.65
N ARG A 354 4.07 -10.79 16.24
CA ARG A 354 5.34 -11.35 16.73
C ARG A 354 5.62 -11.01 18.19
N ARG A 355 5.09 -9.88 18.69
CA ARG A 355 5.14 -9.49 20.11
C ARG A 355 4.36 -10.43 21.04
N GLY A 356 3.54 -11.33 20.49
CA GLY A 356 2.84 -12.37 21.25
C GLY A 356 1.56 -11.91 21.97
N TYR A 357 1.24 -10.62 21.92
CA TYR A 357 -0.01 -10.07 22.45
C TYR A 357 -1.22 -10.46 21.58
N LYS A 358 -2.37 -10.67 22.23
CA LYS A 358 -3.64 -10.88 21.52
C LYS A 358 -4.08 -9.59 20.83
N PHE A 359 -4.63 -9.70 19.62
CA PHE A 359 -5.11 -8.54 18.87
C PHE A 359 -6.19 -7.75 19.62
N SER A 360 -7.13 -8.45 20.27
CA SER A 360 -8.21 -7.80 21.03
C SER A 360 -7.72 -6.88 22.15
N THR A 361 -6.62 -7.26 22.84
CA THR A 361 -6.00 -6.43 23.88
C THR A 361 -5.39 -5.17 23.29
N TYR A 362 -4.64 -5.31 22.20
CA TYR A 362 -4.01 -4.20 21.49
C TYR A 362 -5.06 -3.24 20.91
N ALA A 363 -6.03 -3.76 20.16
CA ALA A 363 -7.06 -2.97 19.50
C ALA A 363 -7.98 -2.23 20.49
N THR A 364 -8.17 -2.76 21.71
CA THR A 364 -8.99 -2.09 22.73
C THR A 364 -8.46 -0.69 23.08
N TRP A 365 -7.15 -0.48 23.08
CA TRP A 365 -6.55 0.84 23.34
C TRP A 365 -6.87 1.81 22.19
N TRP A 366 -6.56 1.42 20.95
CA TRP A 366 -6.81 2.23 19.75
C TRP A 366 -8.28 2.62 19.58
N ILE A 367 -9.20 1.66 19.77
CA ILE A 367 -10.64 1.91 19.68
C ILE A 367 -11.07 2.91 20.75
N ARG A 368 -10.57 2.76 21.98
CA ARG A 368 -10.92 3.67 23.09
C ARG A 368 -10.39 5.07 22.83
N GLN A 369 -9.18 5.18 22.32
CA GLN A 369 -8.52 6.44 22.02
C GLN A 369 -9.31 7.22 20.96
N ALA A 370 -9.59 6.59 19.82
CA ALA A 370 -10.36 7.20 18.73
C ALA A 370 -11.74 7.69 19.19
N ILE A 371 -12.47 6.86 19.96
CA ILE A 371 -13.78 7.25 20.51
C ILE A 371 -13.65 8.44 21.48
N THR A 372 -12.65 8.43 22.35
CA THR A 372 -12.48 9.48 23.36
C THR A 372 -12.09 10.81 22.71
N ARG A 373 -11.21 10.78 21.70
CA ARG A 373 -10.81 11.93 20.89
C ARG A 373 -11.99 12.53 20.15
N SER A 374 -12.75 11.72 19.41
CA SER A 374 -13.93 12.21 18.67
C SER A 374 -14.98 12.85 19.59
N ILE A 375 -15.18 12.32 20.81
CA ILE A 375 -16.06 12.97 21.80
C ILE A 375 -15.50 14.34 22.21
N ALA A 376 -14.20 14.47 22.42
CA ALA A 376 -13.59 15.74 22.78
C ALA A 376 -13.74 16.79 21.67
N ASP A 377 -13.51 16.40 20.42
CA ASP A 377 -13.52 17.29 19.26
C ASP A 377 -14.93 17.64 18.76
N GLN A 378 -15.85 16.69 18.76
CA GLN A 378 -17.14 16.83 18.04
C GLN A 378 -18.34 16.96 18.97
N ALA A 379 -18.26 16.52 20.24
CA ALA A 379 -19.43 16.51 21.12
C ALA A 379 -19.80 17.89 21.71
N ARG A 380 -18.96 18.91 21.52
CA ARG A 380 -19.21 20.28 22.00
C ARG A 380 -19.46 21.23 20.83
N THR A 381 -20.44 22.12 20.98
CA THR A 381 -20.78 23.14 19.97
C THR A 381 -19.69 24.20 19.77
N ILE A 382 -18.75 24.31 20.71
CA ILE A 382 -17.57 25.16 20.62
C ILE A 382 -16.38 24.28 20.95
N ARG A 383 -15.40 24.22 20.03
CA ARG A 383 -14.13 23.51 20.20
C ARG A 383 -13.22 24.27 21.17
#